data_AF-V9GBY6-F1
#
_entry.id   AF-V9GBY6-F1
#
_cell.length_a   1.000
_cell.length_b   1.000
_cell.length_c   1.000
_cell.angle_alpha   90.00
_cell.angle_beta   90.00
_cell.angle_gamma   90.00
#
_symmetry.space_group_name_H-M   'P 1'
#
loop_
_entity.id
_entity.type
_entity.pdbx_description
1 polymer ?
#
loop_
_entity_poly.entity_id
_entity_poly.type
_entity_poly.pdbx_seq_one_letter_code
_entity_poly.pdbx_strand_id
1 'polypeptide(L)'
;MQSLGLSSVPKTSGATGVQVIVPISDGITFDDLRSVGQFVGQYVTEKHPELFTLERLKKNRGNKIYFDYLQHYSGRTLAAPYTPRARTLATVSTPLTWDEVQQDVSPKEFHLLNIVDRLKDKGDLLQALAPQPIENVIHQLKSQTKRPSKRKG
;
A
#
# COMPACT_ATOMS: atom_id res chain seq x y z
N MET A 1 -9.02 -1.27 -3.26
CA MET A 1 -9.06 0.20 -3.46
C MET A 1 -10.26 0.61 -4.30
N GLN A 2 -10.49 0.01 -5.47
CA GLN A 2 -11.69 0.27 -6.28
C GLN A 2 -13.03 0.16 -5.51
N SER A 3 -13.18 -0.84 -4.62
CA SER A 3 -14.39 -0.97 -3.77
C SER A 3 -14.57 0.17 -2.75
N LEU A 4 -13.52 0.95 -2.48
CA LEU A 4 -13.56 2.17 -1.66
C LEU A 4 -13.72 3.43 -2.52
N GLY A 5 -13.83 3.29 -3.85
CA GLY A 5 -13.85 4.41 -4.78
C GLY A 5 -12.50 5.13 -4.94
N LEU A 6 -11.39 4.48 -4.54
CA LEU A 6 -10.07 5.09 -4.52
C LEU A 6 -9.21 4.60 -5.68
N SER A 7 -8.63 5.54 -6.42
CA SER A 7 -7.56 5.29 -7.37
C SER A 7 -6.24 5.09 -6.65
N SER A 8 -5.38 4.22 -7.17
CA SER A 8 -4.12 3.84 -6.52
C SER A 8 -3.12 3.24 -7.50
N VAL A 9 -1.83 3.45 -7.24
CA VAL A 9 -0.71 2.89 -8.01
C VAL A 9 0.06 1.90 -7.14
N PRO A 10 0.22 0.64 -7.56
CA PRO A 10 1.10 -0.30 -6.90
C PRO A 10 2.56 0.06 -7.20
N LYS A 11 3.44 -0.25 -6.25
CA LYS A 11 4.87 -0.02 -6.36
C LYS A 11 5.63 -1.18 -5.71
N THR A 12 6.65 -1.69 -6.38
CA THR A 12 7.60 -2.59 -5.71
C THR A 12 8.38 -1.80 -4.66
N SER A 13 8.68 -2.42 -3.53
CA SER A 13 9.58 -1.80 -2.54
C SER A 13 11.04 -1.76 -3.01
N GLY A 14 11.39 -2.42 -4.12
CA GLY A 14 12.76 -2.78 -4.50
C GLY A 14 13.36 -3.88 -3.60
N ALA A 15 12.55 -4.50 -2.73
CA ALA A 15 12.94 -5.63 -1.89
C ALA A 15 11.98 -6.81 -2.14
N THR A 16 11.23 -7.24 -1.13
CA THR A 16 10.29 -8.38 -1.25
C THR A 16 8.83 -7.98 -1.09
N GLY A 17 8.55 -6.72 -0.74
CA GLY A 17 7.19 -6.22 -0.50
C GLY A 17 6.66 -5.36 -1.63
N VAL A 18 5.35 -5.20 -1.64
CA VAL A 18 4.59 -4.26 -2.49
C VAL A 18 4.02 -3.16 -1.61
N GLN A 19 3.93 -1.96 -2.17
CA GLN A 19 3.32 -0.79 -1.55
C GLN A 19 2.23 -0.28 -2.49
N VAL A 20 1.09 0.13 -1.93
CA VAL A 20 0.00 0.72 -2.71
C VAL A 20 -0.08 2.19 -2.36
N ILE A 21 0.17 3.05 -3.33
CA ILE A 21 0.14 4.50 -3.15
C ILE A 21 -1.24 5.01 -3.55
N VAL A 22 -1.85 5.79 -2.66
CA VAL A 22 -3.11 6.48 -2.87
C VAL A 22 -2.82 7.97 -2.73
N PRO A 23 -2.78 8.76 -3.82
CA PRO A 23 -2.64 10.21 -3.73
C PRO A 23 -3.88 10.81 -3.06
N ILE A 24 -3.69 11.57 -1.99
CA ILE A 24 -4.79 12.16 -1.20
C ILE A 24 -4.68 13.67 -1.15
N SER A 25 -5.81 14.34 -0.99
CA SER A 25 -5.86 15.78 -0.72
C SER A 25 -5.24 16.14 0.63
N ASP A 26 -4.79 17.39 0.77
CA ASP A 26 -4.26 17.92 2.02
C ASP A 26 -5.33 18.00 3.13
N GLY A 27 -4.89 18.15 4.39
CA GLY A 27 -5.78 18.30 5.54
C GLY A 27 -6.14 17.00 6.26
N ILE A 28 -5.65 15.86 5.76
CA ILE A 28 -5.81 14.56 6.43
C ILE A 28 -4.72 14.34 7.47
N THR A 29 -5.11 13.89 8.67
CA THR A 29 -4.18 13.65 9.78
C THR A 29 -3.56 12.24 9.72
N PHE A 30 -2.39 12.05 10.34
CA PHE A 30 -1.78 10.71 10.49
C PHE A 30 -2.72 9.72 11.22
N ASP A 31 -3.51 10.18 12.18
CA ASP A 31 -4.47 9.34 12.89
C ASP A 31 -5.62 8.86 12.00
N ASP A 32 -6.10 9.73 11.09
CA ASP A 32 -7.09 9.35 10.07
C ASP A 32 -6.51 8.30 9.11
N LEU A 33 -5.28 8.51 8.62
CA LEU A 33 -4.58 7.56 7.74
C LEU A 33 -4.36 6.20 8.40
N ARG A 34 -4.03 6.20 9.69
CA ARG A 34 -3.90 4.96 10.46
C ARG A 34 -5.24 4.24 10.58
N SER A 35 -6.32 4.96 10.80
CA SER A 35 -7.67 4.39 10.90
C SER A 35 -8.10 3.73 9.59
N VAL A 36 -7.85 4.39 8.45
CA VAL A 36 -8.08 3.82 7.11
C VAL A 36 -7.20 2.59 6.87
N GLY A 37 -5.90 2.69 7.15
CA GLY A 37 -4.97 1.58 6.98
C GLY A 37 -5.33 0.36 7.84
N GLN A 38 -5.72 0.57 9.09
CA GLN A 38 -6.16 -0.48 9.99
C GLN A 38 -7.43 -1.16 9.46
N PHE A 39 -8.42 -0.38 9.03
CA PHE A 39 -9.65 -0.94 8.45
C PHE A 39 -9.36 -1.79 7.21
N VAL A 40 -8.55 -1.29 6.28
CA VAL A 40 -8.16 -2.04 5.08
C VAL A 40 -7.44 -3.33 5.47
N GLY A 41 -6.49 -3.24 6.40
CA GLY A 41 -5.74 -4.38 6.91
C GLY A 41 -6.62 -5.45 7.56
N GLN A 42 -7.59 -5.03 8.37
CA GLN A 42 -8.59 -5.93 8.97
C GLN A 42 -9.45 -6.58 7.89
N TYR A 43 -10.02 -5.78 6.98
CA TYR A 43 -10.87 -6.26 5.90
C TYR A 43 -10.17 -7.32 5.02
N VAL A 44 -8.93 -7.07 4.58
CA VAL A 44 -8.21 -8.05 3.75
C VAL A 44 -7.81 -9.31 4.53
N THR A 45 -7.52 -9.18 5.83
CA THR A 45 -7.22 -10.33 6.69
C THR A 45 -8.46 -11.17 6.96
N GLU A 46 -9.63 -10.55 7.13
CA GLU A 46 -10.90 -11.26 7.30
C GLU A 46 -11.35 -11.95 6.00
N LYS A 47 -11.15 -11.29 4.86
CA LYS A 47 -11.57 -11.81 3.56
C LYS A 47 -10.63 -12.91 3.03
N HIS A 48 -9.35 -12.81 3.33
CA HIS A 48 -8.30 -13.72 2.84
C HIS A 48 -7.34 -14.12 4.00
N PRO A 49 -7.86 -14.81 5.03
CA PRO A 49 -7.10 -15.13 6.25
C PRO A 49 -5.92 -16.08 6.02
N GLU A 50 -5.93 -16.83 4.93
CA GLU A 50 -4.85 -17.71 4.49
C GLU A 50 -3.69 -16.94 3.84
N LEU A 51 -3.95 -15.74 3.30
CA LEU A 51 -2.95 -14.92 2.60
C LEU A 51 -2.42 -13.77 3.45
N PHE A 52 -3.27 -13.10 4.24
CA PHE A 52 -2.89 -11.88 4.96
C PHE A 52 -2.91 -12.04 6.48
N THR A 53 -2.15 -11.17 7.16
CA THR A 53 -2.18 -11.07 8.62
C THR A 53 -1.85 -9.65 9.09
N LEU A 54 -2.34 -9.32 10.29
CA LEU A 54 -1.94 -8.14 11.06
C LEU A 54 -0.88 -8.47 12.14
N GLU A 55 -0.48 -9.74 12.26
CA GLU A 55 0.59 -10.15 13.16
C GLU A 55 1.95 -9.64 12.67
N ARG A 56 2.54 -8.76 13.48
CA ARG A 56 3.80 -8.08 13.19
C ARG A 56 5.00 -9.01 13.33
N LEU A 57 4.98 -9.95 14.28
CA LEU A 57 6.10 -10.81 14.56
C LEU A 57 6.27 -11.85 13.44
N LYS A 58 7.40 -11.78 12.73
CA LYS A 58 7.71 -12.69 11.62
C LYS A 58 7.61 -14.18 12.01
N LYS A 59 7.95 -14.53 13.25
CA LYS A 59 7.84 -15.90 13.78
C LYS A 59 6.40 -16.41 13.91
N ASN A 60 5.43 -15.51 14.08
CA ASN A 60 4.03 -15.87 14.36
C ASN A 60 3.14 -15.82 13.11
N ARG A 61 3.62 -15.27 11.98
CA ARG A 61 2.81 -15.09 10.76
C ARG A 61 2.90 -16.23 9.75
N GLY A 62 3.80 -17.19 9.91
CA GLY A 62 4.04 -18.24 8.92
C GLY A 62 4.36 -17.66 7.53
N ASN A 63 3.67 -18.17 6.50
CA ASN A 63 3.84 -17.76 5.09
C ASN A 63 2.92 -16.59 4.67
N LYS A 64 2.21 -15.97 5.61
CA LYS A 64 1.25 -14.90 5.31
C LYS A 64 1.94 -13.56 5.06
N ILE A 65 1.30 -12.74 4.21
CA ILE A 65 1.67 -11.37 3.93
C ILE A 65 1.22 -10.50 5.11
N TYR A 66 2.17 -9.83 5.76
CA TYR A 66 1.86 -8.86 6.81
C TYR A 66 1.42 -7.53 6.18
N PHE A 67 0.23 -7.05 6.55
CA PHE A 67 -0.27 -5.75 6.15
C PHE A 67 0.21 -4.67 7.13
N ASP A 68 1.19 -3.86 6.71
CA ASP A 68 1.88 -2.91 7.60
C ASP A 68 1.19 -1.54 7.67
N TYR A 69 0.02 -1.48 8.33
CA TYR A 69 -0.71 -0.22 8.54
C TYR A 69 0.00 0.75 9.51
N LEU A 70 1.02 0.29 10.24
CA LEU A 70 1.81 1.10 11.18
C LEU A 70 2.79 2.05 10.48
N GLN A 71 2.93 1.98 9.15
CA GLN A 71 3.74 2.94 8.39
C GLN A 71 3.18 4.37 8.42
N HIS A 72 1.90 4.55 8.79
CA HIS A 72 1.28 5.87 8.91
C HIS A 72 1.54 6.56 10.25
N TYR A 73 2.46 6.07 11.09
CA TYR A 73 2.92 6.84 12.24
C TYR A 73 3.85 7.98 11.78
N SER A 74 3.77 9.11 12.47
CA SER A 74 4.75 10.19 12.30
C SER A 74 6.17 9.67 12.55
N GLY A 75 7.12 10.09 11.71
CA GLY A 75 8.53 9.71 11.80
C GLY A 75 8.88 8.33 11.22
N ARG A 76 7.93 7.62 10.58
CA ARG A 76 8.21 6.39 9.85
C ARG A 76 8.84 6.70 8.49
N THR A 77 9.78 5.85 8.07
CA THR A 77 10.48 6.01 6.80
C THR A 77 9.97 5.03 5.76
N LEU A 78 9.82 5.53 4.53
CA LEU A 78 9.46 4.74 3.36
C LEU A 78 10.44 5.07 2.23
N ALA A 79 10.88 4.04 1.50
CA ALA A 79 11.65 4.27 0.28
C ALA A 79 10.77 5.00 -0.74
N ALA A 80 11.21 6.19 -1.15
CA ALA A 80 10.52 6.98 -2.16
C ALA A 80 10.43 6.19 -3.49
N PRO A 81 9.45 6.51 -4.35
CA PRO A 81 9.43 6.04 -5.72
C PRO A 81 10.76 6.30 -6.42
N TYR A 82 11.17 5.37 -7.29
CA TYR A 82 12.39 5.40 -8.09
C TYR A 82 13.71 5.41 -7.31
N THR A 83 13.67 5.22 -5.98
CA THR A 83 14.89 5.10 -5.16
C THR A 83 15.52 3.71 -5.33
N PRO A 84 16.81 3.63 -5.72
CA PRO A 84 17.56 2.37 -5.71
C PRO A 84 17.75 1.83 -4.29
N ARG A 85 17.77 0.52 -4.15
CA ARG A 85 17.99 -0.17 -2.87
C ARG A 85 19.42 -0.68 -2.81
N ALA A 86 20.07 -0.52 -1.66
CA ALA A 86 21.37 -1.10 -1.36
C ALA A 86 21.27 -2.63 -1.21
N ARG A 87 21.11 -3.32 -2.35
CA ARG A 87 20.93 -4.76 -2.50
C ARG A 87 21.60 -5.22 -3.78
N THR A 88 21.82 -6.53 -3.88
CA THR A 88 22.27 -7.17 -5.13
C THR A 88 21.34 -6.76 -6.28
N LEU A 89 21.94 -6.40 -7.42
CA LEU A 89 21.29 -5.83 -8.61
C LEU A 89 20.84 -4.37 -8.50
N ALA A 90 21.03 -3.68 -7.36
CA ALA A 90 20.60 -2.29 -7.17
C ALA A 90 19.14 -2.06 -7.59
N THR A 91 18.25 -2.95 -7.13
CA THR A 91 16.82 -2.95 -7.45
C THR A 91 16.15 -1.63 -7.06
N VAL A 92 15.17 -1.21 -7.84
CA VAL A 92 14.52 0.10 -7.67
C VAL A 92 13.10 -0.06 -7.14
N SER A 93 12.74 0.83 -6.22
CA SER A 93 11.39 1.02 -5.69
C SER A 93 10.46 1.57 -6.78
N THR A 94 9.82 0.70 -7.57
CA THR A 94 9.30 1.08 -8.90
C THR A 94 7.78 1.04 -8.95
N PRO A 95 7.10 2.17 -9.24
CA PRO A 95 5.68 2.20 -9.62
C PRO A 95 5.37 1.30 -10.82
N LEU A 96 4.26 0.58 -10.73
CA LEU A 96 3.78 -0.39 -11.71
C LEU A 96 2.33 -0.11 -12.09
N THR A 97 1.91 -0.64 -13.23
CA THR A 97 0.48 -0.78 -13.53
C THR A 97 -0.11 -2.00 -12.80
N TRP A 98 -1.43 -2.04 -12.64
CA TRP A 98 -2.09 -3.22 -12.07
C TRP A 98 -2.01 -4.45 -12.98
N ASP A 99 -1.85 -4.26 -14.29
CA ASP A 99 -1.68 -5.36 -15.24
C ASP A 99 -0.31 -6.01 -15.09
N GLU A 100 0.74 -5.22 -14.87
CA GLU A 100 2.08 -5.75 -14.55
C GLU A 100 2.05 -6.57 -13.26
N VAL A 101 1.33 -6.12 -12.24
CA VAL A 101 1.19 -6.89 -10.98
C VAL A 101 0.49 -8.22 -11.22
N GLN A 102 -0.52 -8.28 -12.10
CA GLN A 102 -1.23 -9.52 -12.44
C GLN A 102 -0.36 -10.51 -13.22
N GLN A 103 0.70 -10.03 -13.88
CA GLN A 103 1.66 -10.84 -14.62
C GLN A 103 2.81 -11.37 -13.75
N ASP A 104 2.74 -11.23 -12.42
CA ASP A 104 3.71 -11.72 -11.45
C ASP A 104 5.14 -11.18 -11.65
N VAL A 105 5.25 -9.88 -11.93
CA VAL A 105 6.55 -9.22 -12.11
C VAL A 105 7.44 -9.29 -10.87
N SER A 106 8.72 -9.54 -11.09
CA SER A 106 9.74 -9.59 -10.07
C SER A 106 10.35 -8.20 -9.81
N PRO A 107 10.57 -7.80 -8.54
CA PRO A 107 11.33 -6.58 -8.24
C PRO A 107 12.75 -6.56 -8.83
N LYS A 108 13.32 -7.72 -9.18
CA LYS A 108 14.64 -7.84 -9.81
C LYS A 108 14.68 -7.32 -11.25
N GLU A 109 13.53 -7.25 -11.90
CA GLU A 109 13.39 -6.72 -13.26
C GLU A 109 13.52 -5.20 -13.31
N PHE A 110 13.48 -4.52 -12.16
CA PHE A 110 13.60 -3.07 -12.08
C PHE A 110 14.86 -2.71 -11.30
N HIS A 111 15.84 -2.13 -11.97
CA HIS A 111 17.14 -1.82 -11.38
C HIS A 111 17.74 -0.52 -11.93
N LEU A 112 18.79 -0.03 -11.28
CA LEU A 112 19.44 1.24 -11.60
C LEU A 112 19.76 1.39 -13.09
N LEU A 113 20.17 0.30 -13.76
CA LEU A 113 20.57 0.34 -15.17
C LEU A 113 19.43 0.38 -16.20
N ASN A 114 18.17 0.11 -15.82
CA ASN A 114 17.05 0.06 -16.77
C ASN A 114 15.88 0.99 -16.41
N ILE A 115 15.88 1.55 -15.20
CA ILE A 115 14.75 2.36 -14.73
C ILE A 115 14.53 3.62 -15.56
N VAL A 116 15.60 4.20 -16.10
CA VAL A 116 15.53 5.40 -16.94
C VAL A 116 14.82 5.10 -18.26
N ASP A 117 15.11 3.96 -18.89
CA ASP A 117 14.46 3.60 -20.15
C ASP A 117 12.99 3.23 -19.94
N ARG A 118 12.68 2.56 -18.82
CA ARG A 118 11.29 2.35 -18.40
C ARG A 118 10.54 3.67 -18.21
N LEU A 119 11.14 4.66 -17.56
CA LEU A 119 10.51 5.96 -17.36
C LEU A 119 10.25 6.70 -18.68
N LYS A 120 11.12 6.53 -19.68
CA LYS A 120 10.88 7.07 -21.02
C LYS A 120 9.70 6.40 -21.73
N ASP A 121 9.55 5.08 -21.56
CA ASP A 121 8.46 4.30 -22.18
C ASP A 121 7.10 4.50 -21.47
N LYS A 122 7.09 4.43 -20.13
CA LYS A 122 5.86 4.44 -19.33
C LYS A 122 5.48 5.81 -18.77
N GLY A 123 6.41 6.76 -18.74
CA GLY A 123 6.26 7.99 -17.96
C GLY A 123 6.23 7.74 -16.44
N ASP A 124 5.86 8.76 -15.68
CA ASP A 124 5.66 8.63 -14.24
C ASP A 124 4.21 8.25 -13.91
N LEU A 125 4.00 6.99 -13.54
CA LEU A 125 2.68 6.46 -13.20
C LEU A 125 2.04 7.15 -11.99
N LEU A 126 2.84 7.78 -11.11
CA LEU A 126 2.30 8.51 -9.97
C LEU A 126 1.75 9.89 -10.37
N GLN A 127 2.36 10.55 -11.36
CA GLN A 127 1.86 11.82 -11.89
C GLN A 127 0.55 11.66 -12.66
N ALA A 128 0.27 10.44 -13.16
CA ALA A 128 -0.99 10.13 -13.84
C ALA A 128 -2.21 10.13 -12.90
N LEU A 129 -2.02 10.19 -11.58
CA LEU A 129 -3.10 10.23 -10.59
C LEU A 129 -3.16 11.58 -9.89
N ALA A 130 -4.31 12.24 -9.99
CA ALA A 130 -4.60 13.42 -9.18
C ALA A 130 -4.85 13.03 -7.70
N PRO A 131 -4.44 13.87 -6.73
CA PRO A 131 -4.86 13.75 -5.35
C PRO A 131 -6.39 13.69 -5.23
N GLN A 132 -6.90 12.76 -4.43
CA GLN A 132 -8.35 12.57 -4.27
C GLN A 132 -8.79 12.72 -2.80
N PRO A 133 -10.01 13.23 -2.55
CA PRO A 133 -10.57 13.32 -1.21
C PRO A 133 -10.83 11.94 -0.62
N ILE A 134 -10.57 11.76 0.67
CA ILE A 134 -10.82 10.51 1.39
C ILE A 134 -11.65 10.69 2.66
N GLU A 135 -12.17 11.90 2.89
CA GLU A 135 -12.97 12.29 4.04
C GLU A 135 -14.24 11.44 4.14
N ASN A 136 -14.85 11.10 3.00
CA ASN A 136 -16.03 10.23 2.95
C ASN A 136 -15.71 8.82 3.50
N VAL A 137 -14.55 8.27 3.15
CA VAL A 137 -14.09 6.97 3.66
C VAL A 137 -13.86 7.09 5.17
N ILE A 138 -13.15 8.13 5.62
CA ILE A 138 -12.89 8.37 7.04
C ILE A 138 -14.20 8.53 7.83
N HIS A 139 -15.15 9.31 7.32
CA HIS A 139 -16.44 9.54 7.96
C HIS A 139 -17.24 8.24 8.09
N GLN A 140 -17.28 7.41 7.04
CA GLN A 140 -17.91 6.10 7.08
C GLN A 140 -17.28 5.21 8.16
N LEU A 141 -15.95 5.16 8.26
CA LEU A 141 -15.25 4.39 9.28
C LEU A 141 -15.56 4.85 10.71
N LYS A 142 -15.58 6.17 10.93
CA LYS A 142 -15.94 6.78 12.23
C LYS A 142 -17.42 6.53 12.60
N SER A 143 -18.30 6.42 11.62
CA SER A 143 -19.72 6.10 11.86
C SER A 143 -19.96 4.63 12.23
N GLN A 144 -19.17 3.71 11.67
CA GLN A 144 -19.25 2.28 11.96
C GLN A 144 -18.72 1.93 13.35
N THR A 145 -17.67 2.62 13.80
CA THR A 145 -17.11 2.46 15.16
C THR A 145 -18.02 2.99 16.27
N LYS A 146 -18.95 3.90 15.96
CA LYS A 146 -19.93 4.45 16.92
C LYS A 146 -21.19 3.58 17.08
N ARG A 147 -21.41 2.54 16.27
CA ARG A 147 -22.55 1.63 16.47
C ARG A 147 -22.18 0.62 17.56
N PRO A 148 -22.91 0.55 18.70
CA PRO A 148 -22.65 -0.45 19.71
C PRO A 148 -22.87 -1.84 19.11
N SER A 149 -21.93 -2.75 19.33
CA SER A 149 -22.08 -4.14 18.88
C SER A 149 -23.33 -4.72 19.55
N LYS A 150 -24.38 -5.01 18.79
CA LYS A 150 -25.44 -5.91 19.27
C LYS A 150 -24.80 -7.29 19.42
N ARG A 151 -24.27 -7.57 20.62
CA ARG A 151 -24.01 -8.94 21.08
C ARG A 151 -25.36 -9.66 21.01
N LYS A 152 -25.50 -10.59 20.07
CA LYS A 152 -26.57 -11.60 20.14
C LYS A 152 -26.22 -12.51 21.32
N GLY A 153 -27.14 -12.56 22.29
CA GLY A 153 -27.13 -13.52 23.38
C GLY A 153 -27.59 -14.90 22.95
#